data_AF-A0A151ISC1-F1
#
_entry.id   AF-A0A151ISC1-F1
#
_cell.length_a   1.000
_cell.length_b   1.000
_cell.length_c   1.000
_cell.angle_alpha   90.00
_cell.angle_beta   90.00
_cell.angle_gamma   90.00
#
_symmetry.space_group_name_H-M   'P 1'
#
loop_
_entity.id
_entity.type
_entity.pdbx_description
1 polymer ?
#
loop_
_entity_poly.entity_id
_entity_poly.type
_entity_poly.pdbx_seq_one_letter_code
_entity_poly.pdbx_strand_id
1 'polypeptide(L)'
;ISKLSLAPSFYVRYVDDILLITESSDYEEILNIFNSYHPRLKFTMEEGGDTINFLNITLIKENNHIICNWYRKPTFSGRFLSIYYCHPLSQKIGTILGLIDRIILLSHPKFHKKNFDSMINILLNNGYPLRLIFKSIKQRLYNKFQQLNNINLPENPVPITKKNRFFVIPYIPSISEKVKTFFKKIPGLMIAYRGIQKLNSLIRVQKDKLETASQADVVYRIDCKNCDVSYVGQTSRCVQVRMSEHRNHINRNTFQSSVITEHRLQTSHDFD
;
A
#
# COMPACT_ATOMS: atom_id res chain seq x y z
N ILE A 1 -12.73 -1.04 23.05
CA ILE A 1 -13.04 -2.35 23.67
C ILE A 1 -13.20 -2.24 25.18
N SER A 2 -12.30 -1.59 25.93
CA SER A 2 -12.43 -1.45 27.40
C SER A 2 -13.69 -0.72 27.90
N LYS A 3 -14.43 -0.01 27.03
CA LYS A 3 -15.71 0.63 27.33
C LYS A 3 -16.93 -0.25 27.02
N LEU A 4 -16.74 -1.43 26.41
CA LEU A 4 -17.84 -2.34 26.11
C LEU A 4 -18.23 -3.10 27.39
N SER A 5 -19.53 -3.15 27.68
CA SER A 5 -20.10 -3.88 28.81
C SER A 5 -19.94 -5.40 28.66
N LEU A 6 -20.10 -5.91 27.43
CA LEU A 6 -19.78 -7.29 27.03
C LEU A 6 -18.67 -7.31 25.98
N ALA A 7 -17.75 -8.27 26.11
CA ALA A 7 -16.73 -8.52 25.10
C ALA A 7 -17.34 -9.31 23.92
N PRO A 8 -17.13 -8.87 22.66
CA PRO A 8 -17.63 -9.60 21.52
C PRO A 8 -16.95 -10.97 21.41
N SER A 9 -17.71 -11.99 21.00
CA SER A 9 -17.23 -13.36 20.79
C SER A 9 -16.10 -13.43 19.77
N PHE A 10 -16.06 -12.50 18.82
CA PHE A 10 -14.97 -12.36 17.86
C PHE A 10 -14.76 -10.88 17.50
N TYR A 11 -13.49 -10.48 17.40
CA TYR A 11 -13.10 -9.16 16.91
C TYR A 11 -11.84 -9.28 16.05
N VAL A 12 -11.91 -8.75 14.83
CA VAL A 12 -10.75 -8.55 13.97
C VAL A 12 -10.82 -7.18 13.32
N ARG A 13 -9.67 -6.52 13.20
CA ARG A 13 -9.54 -5.21 12.57
C ARG A 13 -8.42 -5.24 11.55
N TYR A 14 -8.70 -4.71 10.36
CA TYR A 14 -7.73 -4.49 9.31
C TYR A 14 -7.78 -3.03 8.86
N VAL A 15 -6.80 -2.24 9.30
CA VAL A 15 -6.78 -0.77 9.12
C VAL A 15 -8.10 -0.18 9.63
N ASP A 16 -8.98 0.28 8.74
CA ASP A 16 -10.25 0.93 9.10
C ASP A 16 -11.45 -0.03 9.10
N ASP A 17 -11.29 -1.23 8.51
CA ASP A 17 -12.35 -2.24 8.44
C ASP A 17 -12.34 -3.10 9.72
N ILE A 18 -13.51 -3.28 10.34
CA ILE A 18 -13.69 -4.06 11.57
C ILE A 18 -14.76 -5.12 11.32
N LEU A 19 -14.49 -6.35 11.76
CA LEU A 19 -15.47 -7.43 11.81
C LEU A 19 -15.64 -7.89 13.26
N LEU A 20 -16.90 -7.93 13.68
CA LEU A 20 -17.34 -8.28 15.02
C LEU A 20 -18.37 -9.41 14.93
N ILE A 21 -18.32 -10.36 15.87
CA ILE A 21 -19.38 -11.34 16.09
C ILE A 21 -19.81 -11.19 17.55
N THR A 22 -21.08 -10.87 17.76
CA THR A 22 -21.70 -10.61 19.06
C THR A 22 -23.20 -10.84 18.96
N GLU A 23 -23.91 -10.81 20.09
CA GLU A 23 -25.37 -10.89 20.11
C GLU A 23 -26.00 -9.67 19.45
N SER A 24 -27.12 -9.87 18.74
CA SER A 24 -27.80 -8.81 17.99
C SER A 24 -28.30 -7.67 18.88
N SER A 25 -28.55 -7.95 20.17
CA SER A 25 -28.92 -6.96 21.17
C SER A 25 -27.87 -5.86 21.37
N ASP A 26 -26.59 -6.18 21.13
CA ASP A 26 -25.47 -5.34 21.53
C ASP A 26 -25.02 -4.39 20.40
N TYR A 27 -25.56 -4.57 19.20
CA TYR A 27 -25.12 -3.88 17.99
C TYR A 27 -25.19 -2.35 18.11
N GLU A 28 -26.34 -1.82 18.56
CA GLU A 28 -26.53 -0.38 18.74
C GLU A 28 -25.65 0.19 19.86
N GLU A 29 -25.52 -0.52 20.98
CA GLU A 29 -24.66 -0.11 22.09
C GLU A 29 -23.20 -0.01 21.63
N ILE A 30 -22.70 -1.02 20.93
CA ILE A 30 -21.34 -1.04 20.40
C ILE A 30 -21.12 0.12 19.43
N LEU A 31 -22.05 0.36 18.50
CA LEU A 31 -21.94 1.46 17.54
C LEU A 31 -21.92 2.83 18.24
N ASN A 32 -22.76 3.02 19.25
CA ASN A 32 -22.81 4.24 20.04
C ASN A 32 -21.53 4.46 20.84
N ILE A 33 -20.99 3.42 21.47
CA ILE A 33 -19.72 3.47 22.18
C ILE A 33 -18.59 3.83 21.21
N PHE A 34 -18.55 3.24 20.02
CA PHE A 34 -17.52 3.52 19.02
C PHE A 34 -17.58 4.98 18.54
N ASN A 35 -18.79 5.48 18.30
CA ASN A 35 -19.02 6.88 17.92
C ASN A 35 -18.79 7.88 19.07
N SER A 36 -18.78 7.44 20.33
CA SER A 36 -18.48 8.31 21.48
C SER A 36 -17.00 8.67 21.61
N TYR A 37 -16.09 7.97 20.91
CA TYR A 37 -14.65 8.17 21.10
C TYR A 37 -14.14 9.51 20.57
N HIS A 38 -14.69 10.03 19.46
CA HIS A 38 -14.23 11.29 18.91
C HIS A 38 -15.28 11.95 17.98
N PRO A 39 -15.57 13.27 18.11
CA PRO A 39 -16.64 13.94 17.36
C PRO A 39 -16.43 13.98 15.85
N ARG A 40 -15.18 13.85 15.37
CA ARG A 40 -14.85 13.80 13.93
C ARG A 40 -14.75 12.40 13.34
N LEU A 41 -14.93 11.35 14.15
CA LEU A 41 -14.84 9.96 13.70
C LEU A 41 -16.22 9.33 13.82
N LYS A 42 -16.82 8.97 12.68
CA LYS A 42 -18.14 8.33 12.64
C LYS A 42 -18.01 6.94 12.05
N PHE A 43 -18.22 5.93 12.88
CA PHE A 43 -18.34 4.55 12.48
C PHE A 43 -19.72 4.29 11.88
N THR A 44 -19.74 3.47 10.85
CA THR A 44 -20.95 2.90 10.25
C THR A 44 -20.87 1.39 10.39
N MET A 45 -22.03 0.74 10.54
CA MET A 45 -22.12 -0.70 10.73
C MET A 45 -23.02 -1.31 9.65
N GLU A 46 -22.63 -2.48 9.17
CA GLU A 46 -23.43 -3.34 8.29
C GLU A 46 -23.75 -4.62 9.08
N GLU A 47 -25.02 -4.98 9.17
CA GLU A 47 -25.46 -6.20 9.84
C GLU A 47 -25.43 -7.37 8.86
N GLY A 48 -24.64 -8.38 9.19
CA GLY A 48 -24.42 -9.53 8.30
C GLY A 48 -25.51 -10.59 8.33
N GLY A 49 -26.25 -10.74 9.42
CA GLY A 49 -27.10 -11.93 9.63
C GLY A 49 -26.29 -13.21 9.36
N ASP A 50 -26.72 -14.00 8.37
CA ASP A 50 -26.01 -15.21 7.93
C ASP A 50 -24.87 -14.95 6.93
N THR A 51 -24.70 -13.74 6.40
CA THR A 51 -23.69 -13.42 5.39
C THR A 51 -23.09 -12.02 5.55
N ILE A 52 -21.77 -11.94 5.76
CA ILE A 52 -21.06 -10.65 5.87
C ILE A 52 -19.82 -10.60 4.99
N ASN A 53 -19.56 -9.44 4.40
CA ASN A 53 -18.36 -9.21 3.61
C ASN A 53 -17.25 -8.60 4.47
N PHE A 54 -16.06 -9.20 4.44
CA PHE A 54 -14.88 -8.66 5.09
C PHE A 54 -13.67 -8.80 4.18
N LEU A 55 -13.07 -7.66 3.82
CA LEU A 55 -11.95 -7.57 2.87
C LEU A 55 -12.27 -8.22 1.51
N ASN A 56 -11.60 -9.34 1.19
CA ASN A 56 -11.77 -10.09 -0.06
C ASN A 56 -12.57 -11.38 0.13
N ILE A 57 -13.31 -11.50 1.24
CA ILE A 57 -14.05 -12.72 1.59
C ILE A 57 -15.48 -12.36 1.98
N THR A 58 -16.44 -13.16 1.51
CA THR A 58 -17.79 -13.23 2.04
C THR A 58 -17.82 -14.40 3.00
N LEU A 59 -18.09 -14.14 4.28
CA LEU A 59 -18.33 -15.16 5.30
C LEU A 59 -19.82 -15.51 5.26
N ILE A 60 -20.12 -16.80 5.15
CA ILE A 60 -21.49 -17.30 5.10
C ILE A 60 -21.63 -18.35 6.20
N LYS A 61 -22.59 -18.15 7.09
CA LYS A 61 -22.99 -19.10 8.12
C LYS A 61 -23.89 -20.15 7.48
N GLU A 62 -23.43 -21.39 7.43
CA GLU A 62 -24.25 -22.53 7.03
C GLU A 62 -24.28 -23.55 8.17
N ASN A 63 -25.47 -23.72 8.76
CA ASN A 63 -25.66 -24.52 9.97
C ASN A 63 -24.73 -24.01 11.10
N ASN A 64 -23.82 -24.85 11.58
CA ASN A 64 -22.82 -24.54 12.62
C ASN A 64 -21.41 -24.30 12.04
N HIS A 65 -21.29 -24.08 10.73
CA HIS A 65 -20.00 -23.84 10.08
C HIS A 65 -20.00 -22.50 9.33
N ILE A 66 -18.82 -21.87 9.30
CA ILE A 66 -18.58 -20.71 8.45
C ILE A 66 -17.89 -21.20 7.19
N ILE A 67 -18.47 -20.90 6.05
CA ILE A 67 -17.84 -21.08 4.76
C ILE A 67 -17.48 -19.72 4.17
N CYS A 68 -16.42 -19.71 3.38
CA CYS A 68 -15.92 -18.49 2.76
C CYS A 68 -16.18 -18.51 1.26
N ASN A 69 -16.38 -17.34 0.67
CA ASN A 69 -16.38 -17.15 -0.77
C ASN A 69 -15.53 -15.94 -1.15
N TRP A 70 -14.86 -15.98 -2.31
CA TRP A 70 -14.08 -14.85 -2.80
C TRP A 70 -14.98 -13.66 -3.16
N TYR A 71 -14.85 -12.58 -2.39
CA TYR A 71 -15.63 -11.36 -2.53
C TYR A 71 -14.91 -10.28 -3.34
N ARG A 72 -15.72 -9.52 -4.09
CA ARG A 72 -15.33 -8.32 -4.82
C ARG A 72 -16.39 -7.25 -4.57
N LYS A 73 -15.95 -6.03 -4.23
CA LYS A 73 -16.86 -4.90 -4.05
C LYS A 73 -17.66 -4.64 -5.35
N PRO A 74 -18.90 -4.13 -5.28
CA PRO A 74 -19.69 -3.79 -6.47
C PRO A 74 -18.99 -2.81 -7.41
N THR A 75 -18.11 -1.96 -6.87
CA THR A 75 -17.28 -1.00 -7.63
C THR A 75 -16.08 -1.64 -8.34
N PHE A 76 -15.90 -2.95 -8.24
CA PHE A 76 -14.79 -3.66 -8.86
C PHE A 76 -14.87 -3.63 -10.38
N SER A 77 -13.90 -2.98 -11.03
CA SER A 77 -13.88 -2.76 -12.48
C SER A 77 -13.46 -3.97 -13.32
N GLY A 78 -12.99 -5.06 -12.70
CA GLY A 78 -12.45 -6.21 -13.44
C GLY A 78 -11.08 -5.95 -14.10
N ARG A 79 -10.45 -4.80 -13.87
CA ARG A 79 -9.17 -4.45 -14.49
C ARG A 79 -7.99 -5.06 -13.75
N PHE A 80 -7.18 -5.81 -14.47
CA PHE A 80 -5.90 -6.36 -14.04
C PHE A 80 -4.80 -5.93 -15.00
N LEU A 81 -3.57 -6.41 -14.79
CA LEU A 81 -2.47 -6.22 -15.72
C LEU A 81 -2.86 -6.76 -17.11
N SER A 82 -3.06 -5.89 -18.09
CA SER A 82 -3.38 -6.31 -19.46
C SER A 82 -2.24 -7.12 -20.09
N ILE A 83 -2.58 -8.13 -20.90
CA ILE A 83 -1.57 -8.89 -21.66
C ILE A 83 -0.80 -7.99 -22.64
N TYR A 84 -1.39 -6.89 -23.09
CA TYR A 84 -0.80 -5.99 -24.08
C TYR A 84 0.18 -5.00 -23.48
N TYR A 85 0.19 -4.84 -22.16
CA TYR A 85 1.12 -3.91 -21.52
C TYR A 85 2.56 -4.42 -21.57
N CYS A 86 3.50 -3.47 -21.58
CA CYS A 86 4.93 -3.71 -21.66
C CYS A 86 5.51 -4.23 -20.33
N HIS A 87 5.09 -5.44 -19.96
CA HIS A 87 5.51 -6.16 -18.78
C HIS A 87 6.04 -7.56 -19.14
N PRO A 88 7.01 -8.10 -18.37
CA PRO A 88 7.48 -9.46 -18.53
C PRO A 88 6.33 -10.48 -18.47
N LEU A 89 6.44 -11.54 -19.28
CA LEU A 89 5.46 -12.62 -19.26
C LEU A 89 5.29 -13.25 -17.87
N SER A 90 6.34 -13.28 -17.04
CA SER A 90 6.26 -13.79 -15.67
C SER A 90 5.31 -12.99 -14.79
N GLN A 91 5.21 -11.67 -14.95
CA GLN A 91 4.27 -10.83 -14.20
C GLN A 91 2.83 -11.05 -14.70
N LYS A 92 2.66 -11.22 -16.02
CA LYS A 92 1.36 -11.54 -16.63
C LYS A 92 0.84 -12.90 -16.17
N ILE A 93 1.69 -13.92 -16.15
CA ILE A 93 1.37 -15.25 -15.58
C ILE A 93 1.13 -15.13 -14.07
N GLY A 94 1.95 -14.36 -13.35
CA GLY A 94 1.77 -14.12 -11.91
C GLY A 94 0.39 -13.56 -11.55
N THR A 95 -0.19 -12.72 -12.42
CA THR A 95 -1.57 -12.23 -12.28
C THR A 95 -2.58 -13.38 -12.33
N ILE A 96 -2.44 -14.30 -13.29
CA ILE A 96 -3.30 -15.48 -13.39
C ILE A 96 -3.13 -16.37 -12.14
N LEU A 97 -1.89 -16.65 -11.74
CA LEU A 97 -1.59 -17.49 -10.58
C LEU A 97 -2.17 -16.91 -9.29
N GLY A 98 -2.04 -15.60 -9.07
CA GLY A 98 -2.59 -14.94 -7.89
C GLY A 98 -4.12 -15.03 -7.82
N LEU A 99 -4.82 -15.01 -8.96
CA LEU A 99 -6.27 -15.20 -9.01
C LEU A 99 -6.65 -16.65 -8.71
N ILE A 100 -5.94 -17.62 -9.30
CA ILE A 100 -6.15 -19.05 -9.00
C ILE A 100 -5.97 -19.31 -7.50
N ASP A 101 -4.91 -18.78 -6.91
CA ASP A 101 -4.62 -18.95 -5.50
C ASP A 101 -5.70 -18.32 -4.61
N ARG A 102 -6.20 -17.13 -4.96
CA ARG A 102 -7.32 -16.51 -4.22
C ARG A 102 -8.57 -17.37 -4.22
N ILE A 103 -8.92 -17.96 -5.37
CA ILE A 103 -10.10 -18.83 -5.46
C ILE A 103 -9.93 -20.05 -4.56
N ILE A 104 -8.79 -20.72 -4.65
CA ILE A 104 -8.52 -21.95 -3.90
C ILE A 104 -8.40 -21.68 -2.40
N LEU A 105 -7.73 -20.60 -2.00
CA LEU A 105 -7.43 -20.30 -0.59
C LEU A 105 -8.59 -19.61 0.14
N LEU A 106 -9.35 -18.76 -0.55
CA LEU A 106 -10.36 -17.90 0.08
C LEU A 106 -11.79 -18.39 -0.10
N SER A 107 -12.02 -19.41 -0.93
CA SER A 107 -13.37 -19.91 -1.21
C SER A 107 -13.53 -21.37 -0.85
N HIS A 108 -14.69 -21.72 -0.32
CA HIS A 108 -15.11 -23.11 -0.15
C HIS A 108 -15.21 -23.81 -1.52
N PRO A 109 -14.85 -25.10 -1.65
CA PRO A 109 -14.83 -25.85 -2.92
C PRO A 109 -16.11 -25.73 -3.75
N LYS A 110 -17.27 -25.63 -3.11
CA LYS A 110 -18.56 -25.48 -3.78
C LYS A 110 -18.67 -24.22 -4.66
N PHE A 111 -17.91 -23.17 -4.35
CA PHE A 111 -17.90 -21.93 -5.12
C PHE A 111 -16.81 -21.87 -6.19
N HIS A 112 -15.89 -22.85 -6.22
CA HIS A 112 -14.72 -22.80 -7.10
C HIS A 112 -15.11 -22.72 -8.57
N LYS A 113 -16.08 -23.53 -9.03
CA LYS A 113 -16.54 -23.50 -10.43
C LYS A 113 -16.95 -22.09 -10.87
N LYS A 114 -17.91 -21.50 -10.14
CA LYS A 114 -18.42 -20.13 -10.43
C LYS A 114 -17.31 -19.08 -10.37
N ASN A 115 -16.39 -19.20 -9.41
CA ASN A 115 -15.28 -18.26 -9.27
C ASN A 115 -14.24 -18.40 -10.40
N PHE A 116 -13.97 -19.63 -10.86
CA PHE A 116 -13.11 -19.88 -12.01
C PHE A 116 -13.72 -19.35 -13.30
N ASP A 117 -15.02 -19.55 -13.52
CA ASP A 117 -15.74 -18.99 -14.68
C ASP A 117 -15.63 -17.46 -14.69
N SER A 118 -15.87 -16.84 -13.54
CA SER A 118 -15.73 -15.39 -13.37
C SER A 118 -14.30 -14.90 -13.60
N MET A 119 -13.30 -15.63 -13.10
CA MET A 119 -11.88 -15.32 -13.33
C MET A 119 -11.49 -15.42 -14.80
N ILE A 120 -11.96 -16.46 -15.50
CA ILE A 120 -11.70 -16.63 -16.94
C ILE A 120 -12.26 -15.44 -17.70
N ASN A 121 -13.51 -15.05 -17.44
CA ASN A 121 -14.12 -13.88 -18.08
C ASN A 121 -13.35 -12.58 -17.81
N ILE A 122 -12.92 -12.37 -16.57
CA ILE A 122 -12.08 -11.24 -16.20
C ILE A 122 -10.77 -11.24 -17.01
N LEU A 123 -10.08 -12.38 -17.08
CA LEU A 123 -8.80 -12.48 -17.79
C LEU A 123 -8.98 -12.26 -19.31
N LEU A 124 -10.06 -12.78 -19.89
CA LEU A 124 -10.42 -12.52 -21.29
C LEU A 124 -10.65 -11.03 -21.56
N ASN A 125 -11.36 -10.35 -20.67
CA ASN A 125 -11.57 -8.89 -20.75
C ASN A 125 -10.27 -8.07 -20.60
N ASN A 126 -9.21 -8.67 -20.04
CA ASN A 126 -7.86 -8.10 -19.97
C ASN A 126 -6.94 -8.60 -21.12
N GLY A 127 -7.51 -9.27 -22.12
CA GLY A 127 -6.84 -9.70 -23.36
C GLY A 127 -6.11 -11.04 -23.27
N TYR A 128 -6.17 -11.75 -22.14
CA TYR A 128 -5.39 -12.98 -21.98
C TYR A 128 -5.90 -14.11 -22.88
N PRO A 129 -5.02 -14.79 -23.66
CA PRO A 129 -5.43 -15.92 -24.49
C PRO A 129 -5.91 -17.11 -23.66
N LEU A 130 -7.03 -17.75 -24.05
CA LEU A 130 -7.58 -18.94 -23.39
C LEU A 130 -6.54 -20.04 -23.18
N ARG A 131 -5.71 -20.30 -24.20
CA ARG A 131 -4.63 -21.30 -24.12
C ARG A 131 -3.68 -21.03 -22.97
N LEU A 132 -3.33 -19.77 -22.73
CA LEU A 132 -2.42 -19.38 -21.65
C LEU A 132 -3.11 -19.52 -20.28
N ILE A 133 -4.38 -19.14 -20.19
CA ILE A 133 -5.20 -19.25 -18.96
C ILE A 133 -5.28 -20.72 -18.54
N PHE A 134 -5.78 -21.59 -19.41
CA PHE A 134 -5.94 -23.02 -19.10
C PHE A 134 -4.61 -23.73 -18.84
N LYS A 135 -3.55 -23.38 -19.58
CA LYS A 135 -2.19 -23.89 -19.30
C LYS A 135 -1.76 -23.53 -17.88
N SER A 136 -1.99 -22.29 -17.46
CA SER A 136 -1.60 -21.80 -16.13
C SER A 136 -2.43 -22.46 -15.02
N ILE A 137 -3.74 -22.65 -15.24
CA ILE A 137 -4.62 -23.37 -14.31
C ILE A 137 -4.13 -24.80 -14.11
N LYS A 138 -3.94 -25.55 -15.21
CA LYS A 138 -3.47 -26.95 -15.16
C LYS A 138 -2.14 -27.07 -14.41
N GLN A 139 -1.18 -26.21 -14.72
CA GLN A 139 0.14 -26.24 -14.08
C GLN A 139 0.06 -25.88 -12.60
N ARG A 140 -0.73 -24.88 -12.21
CA ARG A 140 -0.85 -24.45 -10.81
C ARG A 140 -1.52 -25.52 -9.95
N LEU A 141 -2.59 -26.13 -10.44
CA LEU A 141 -3.29 -27.21 -9.75
C LEU A 141 -2.38 -28.42 -9.59
N TYR A 142 -1.73 -28.87 -10.67
CA TYR A 142 -0.78 -29.98 -10.60
C TYR A 142 0.30 -29.76 -9.55
N ASN A 143 0.94 -28.57 -9.53
CA ASN A 143 1.97 -28.26 -8.55
C ASN A 143 1.44 -28.27 -7.11
N LYS A 144 0.22 -27.77 -6.87
CA LYS A 144 -0.40 -27.81 -5.54
C LYS A 144 -0.70 -29.24 -5.08
N PHE A 145 -1.19 -30.10 -5.97
CA PHE A 145 -1.40 -31.52 -5.66
C PHE A 145 -0.09 -32.23 -5.32
N GLN A 146 0.98 -31.99 -6.10
CA GLN A 146 2.29 -32.57 -5.81
C GLN A 146 2.85 -32.09 -4.46
N GLN A 147 2.66 -30.82 -4.11
CA GLN A 147 3.06 -30.30 -2.81
C GLN A 147 2.33 -31.00 -1.68
N LEU A 148 1.00 -31.17 -1.77
CA LEU A 148 0.21 -31.87 -0.76
C LEU A 148 0.68 -33.32 -0.54
N ASN A 149 1.04 -34.02 -1.62
CA ASN A 149 1.53 -35.39 -1.55
C ASN A 149 2.93 -35.49 -0.91
N ASN A 150 3.75 -34.45 -1.05
CA ASN A 150 5.12 -34.42 -0.53
C ASN A 150 5.24 -33.98 0.94
N ILE A 151 4.17 -33.47 1.57
CA ILE A 151 4.18 -33.04 2.99
C ILE A 151 4.47 -34.22 3.94
N ASN A 152 4.30 -35.47 3.49
CA ASN A 152 4.54 -36.67 4.29
C ASN A 152 6.00 -37.18 4.30
N LEU A 153 6.95 -36.46 3.70
CA LEU A 153 8.37 -36.81 3.73
C LEU A 153 9.10 -35.99 4.81
N PRO A 154 9.95 -36.60 5.65
CA PRO A 154 10.71 -35.86 6.65
C PRO A 154 11.54 -34.77 5.98
N GLU A 155 11.42 -33.54 6.51
CA GLU A 155 12.14 -32.37 6.00
C GLU A 155 13.65 -32.61 6.16
N ASN A 156 14.35 -32.84 5.05
CA ASN A 156 15.79 -32.68 5.02
C ASN A 156 16.12 -31.21 5.35
N PRO A 157 17.10 -30.93 6.22
CA PRO A 157 17.45 -29.57 6.56
C PRO A 157 17.73 -28.76 5.30
N VAL A 158 16.92 -27.72 5.08
CA VAL A 158 17.03 -26.83 3.93
C VAL A 158 18.44 -26.24 3.95
N PRO A 159 19.30 -26.52 2.94
CA PRO A 159 20.62 -25.94 2.91
C PRO A 159 20.48 -24.42 2.92
N ILE A 160 21.20 -23.75 3.82
CA ILE A 160 21.22 -22.29 3.99
C ILE A 160 21.35 -21.67 2.60
N THR A 161 20.24 -21.15 2.07
CA THR A 161 20.22 -20.64 0.70
C THR A 161 21.10 -19.40 0.65
N LYS A 162 22.15 -19.44 -0.18
CA LYS A 162 22.99 -18.26 -0.45
C LYS A 162 22.07 -17.08 -0.78
N LYS A 163 22.24 -15.98 -0.05
CA LYS A 163 21.41 -14.77 -0.21
C LYS A 163 21.57 -14.24 -1.63
N ASN A 164 20.55 -14.44 -2.46
CA ASN A 164 20.55 -13.95 -3.83
C ASN A 164 20.56 -12.41 -3.82
N ARG A 165 21.49 -11.81 -4.56
CA ARG A 165 21.52 -10.37 -4.81
C ARG A 165 20.58 -10.07 -5.97
N PHE A 166 19.81 -8.98 -5.88
CA PHE A 166 18.88 -8.59 -6.93
C PHE A 166 19.40 -7.36 -7.67
N PHE A 167 19.35 -7.41 -8.99
CA PHE A 167 19.62 -6.29 -9.88
C PHE A 167 18.35 -5.89 -10.63
N VAL A 168 17.87 -4.67 -10.42
CA VAL A 168 16.59 -4.20 -10.96
C VAL A 168 16.81 -3.38 -12.22
N ILE A 169 16.19 -3.77 -13.33
CA ILE A 169 16.25 -3.03 -14.60
C ILE A 169 14.85 -2.69 -15.13
N PRO A 170 14.69 -1.61 -15.92
CA PRO A 170 13.46 -1.40 -16.67
C PRO A 170 13.20 -2.57 -17.63
N TYR A 171 11.96 -3.02 -17.73
CA TYR A 171 11.59 -4.02 -18.73
C TYR A 171 11.44 -3.38 -20.10
N ILE A 172 12.34 -3.76 -21.02
CA ILE A 172 12.32 -3.41 -22.42
C ILE A 172 12.30 -4.74 -23.19
N PRO A 173 11.24 -5.03 -23.97
CA PRO A 173 11.15 -6.24 -24.79
C PRO A 173 12.41 -6.44 -25.63
N SER A 174 12.81 -7.69 -25.84
CA SER A 174 14.03 -8.10 -26.54
C SER A 174 15.35 -7.77 -25.81
N ILE A 175 15.51 -6.56 -25.26
CA ILE A 175 16.73 -6.16 -24.54
C ILE A 175 16.80 -6.87 -23.18
N SER A 176 15.75 -6.73 -22.37
CA SER A 176 15.71 -7.33 -21.03
C SER A 176 15.83 -8.85 -21.04
N GLU A 177 15.45 -9.51 -22.13
CA GLU A 177 15.57 -10.96 -22.31
C GLU A 177 17.02 -11.37 -22.62
N LYS A 178 17.71 -10.61 -23.48
CA LYS A 178 19.16 -10.80 -23.71
C LYS A 178 19.96 -10.58 -22.43
N VAL A 179 19.64 -9.50 -21.70
CA VAL A 179 20.24 -9.20 -20.39
C VAL A 179 19.96 -10.34 -19.41
N LYS A 180 18.73 -10.85 -19.34
CA LYS A 180 18.39 -12.02 -18.50
C LYS A 180 19.30 -13.22 -18.77
N THR A 181 19.51 -13.54 -20.03
CA THR A 181 20.32 -14.68 -20.46
C THR A 181 21.79 -14.50 -20.07
N PHE A 182 22.33 -13.28 -20.15
CA PHE A 182 23.69 -12.97 -19.71
C PHE A 182 23.87 -13.18 -18.21
N PHE A 183 23.01 -12.55 -17.40
CA PHE A 183 23.11 -12.61 -15.94
C PHE A 183 22.73 -13.98 -15.33
N LYS A 184 21.97 -14.81 -16.05
CA LYS A 184 21.70 -16.20 -15.66
C LYS A 184 22.98 -17.03 -15.42
N LYS A 185 24.09 -16.64 -16.07
CA LYS A 185 25.40 -17.28 -15.94
C LYS A 185 26.14 -16.90 -14.65
N ILE A 186 25.69 -15.86 -13.94
CA ILE A 186 26.34 -15.34 -12.74
C ILE A 186 25.66 -15.94 -11.50
N PRO A 187 26.33 -16.81 -10.73
CA PRO A 187 25.73 -17.45 -9.57
C PRO A 187 25.44 -16.43 -8.46
N GLY A 188 24.26 -16.55 -7.85
CA GLY A 188 23.83 -15.67 -6.75
C GLY A 188 23.31 -14.30 -7.15
N LEU A 189 23.19 -14.00 -8.46
CA LEU A 189 22.66 -12.75 -8.98
C LEU A 189 21.34 -12.99 -9.73
N MET A 190 20.27 -12.30 -9.31
CA MET A 190 18.95 -12.39 -9.90
C MET A 190 18.53 -11.05 -10.51
N ILE A 191 17.92 -11.09 -11.69
CA ILE A 191 17.33 -9.90 -12.29
C ILE A 191 15.88 -9.76 -11.85
N ALA A 192 15.51 -8.54 -11.46
CA ALA A 192 14.14 -8.11 -11.30
C ALA A 192 13.81 -6.99 -12.31
N TYR A 193 12.52 -6.86 -12.62
CA TYR A 193 12.04 -5.94 -13.65
C TYR A 193 11.14 -4.86 -13.05
N ARG A 194 11.36 -3.61 -13.44
CA ARG A 194 10.46 -2.49 -13.15
C ARG A 194 9.76 -2.01 -14.41
N GLY A 195 8.50 -1.59 -14.28
CA GLY A 195 7.79 -0.88 -15.35
C GLY A 195 8.42 0.49 -15.61
N ILE A 196 8.38 0.93 -16.88
CA ILE A 196 8.91 2.25 -17.28
C ILE A 196 7.92 3.35 -16.88
N GLN A 197 6.63 3.14 -17.14
CA GLN A 197 5.56 4.06 -16.76
C GLN A 197 5.05 3.70 -15.36
N LYS A 198 5.25 4.61 -14.41
CA LYS A 198 4.72 4.47 -13.06
C LYS A 198 3.43 5.28 -12.96
N LEU A 199 2.44 4.79 -12.22
CA LEU A 199 1.21 5.54 -11.99
C LEU A 199 1.46 6.95 -11.43
N ASN A 200 2.49 7.13 -10.59
CA ASN A 200 2.85 8.43 -10.05
C ASN A 200 3.36 9.44 -11.09
N SER A 201 3.75 9.02 -12.30
CA SER A 201 4.11 9.94 -13.38
C SER A 201 2.86 10.50 -14.08
N LEU A 202 1.75 9.77 -14.04
CA LEU A 202 0.47 10.14 -14.66
C LEU A 202 -0.47 10.79 -13.63
N ILE A 203 -0.62 10.15 -12.48
CA ILE A 203 -1.42 10.60 -11.34
C ILE A 203 -0.45 11.12 -10.29
N ARG A 204 -0.10 12.40 -10.40
CA ARG A 204 0.65 13.08 -9.35
C ARG A 204 -0.34 13.50 -8.28
N VAL A 205 -0.05 13.16 -7.02
CA VAL A 205 -0.68 13.80 -5.86
C VAL A 205 -0.07 15.20 -5.75
N GLN A 206 -0.28 16.04 -6.76
CA GLN A 206 0.07 17.45 -6.65
C GLN A 206 -0.98 18.05 -5.73
N LYS A 207 -0.61 18.16 -4.44
CA LYS A 207 -1.15 19.24 -3.64
C LYS A 207 -0.78 20.54 -4.34
N ASP A 208 -1.68 21.52 -4.33
CA ASP A 208 -1.38 22.82 -4.90
C ASP A 208 -0.09 23.36 -4.30
N LYS A 209 0.78 23.89 -5.16
CA LYS A 209 2.03 24.49 -4.69
C LYS A 209 1.66 25.68 -3.80
N LEU A 210 1.92 25.55 -2.50
CA LEU A 210 1.79 26.68 -1.59
C LEU A 210 2.78 27.76 -2.00
N GLU A 211 2.35 29.01 -1.94
CA GLU A 211 3.24 30.17 -2.07
C GLU A 211 4.36 30.08 -1.04
N THR A 212 5.55 30.57 -1.38
CA THR A 212 6.77 30.44 -0.56
C THR A 212 6.58 30.90 0.88
N ALA A 213 5.83 31.97 1.09
CA ALA A 213 5.51 32.52 2.41
C ALA A 213 4.69 31.55 3.31
N SER A 214 3.89 30.69 2.70
CA SER A 214 3.00 29.75 3.37
C SER A 214 3.60 28.35 3.54
N GLN A 215 4.82 28.12 3.05
CA GLN A 215 5.51 26.84 3.20
C GLN A 215 6.05 26.67 4.63
N ALA A 216 5.95 25.46 5.17
CA ALA A 216 6.54 25.05 6.46
C ALA A 216 7.52 23.89 6.22
N ASP A 217 8.34 23.58 7.24
CA ASP A 217 9.36 22.52 7.19
C ASP A 217 10.40 22.73 6.08
N VAL A 218 10.85 23.99 5.92
CA VAL A 218 11.82 24.38 4.88
C VAL A 218 13.12 24.91 5.48
N VAL A 219 14.18 24.83 4.67
CA VAL A 219 15.43 25.57 4.87
C VAL A 219 15.34 26.87 4.07
N TYR A 220 15.69 27.98 4.70
CA TYR A 220 15.68 29.31 4.08
C TYR A 220 17.03 30.00 4.27
N ARG A 221 17.31 30.95 3.37
CA ARG A 221 18.49 31.82 3.40
C ARG A 221 18.02 33.28 3.48
N ILE A 222 18.69 34.08 4.30
CA ILE A 222 18.50 35.52 4.44
C ILE A 222 19.85 36.17 4.13
N ASP A 223 19.89 37.04 3.13
CA ASP A 223 21.13 37.65 2.66
C ASP A 223 21.32 39.02 3.31
N CYS A 224 22.56 39.35 3.69
CA CYS A 224 22.91 40.70 4.12
C CYS A 224 22.97 41.61 2.88
N LYS A 225 22.35 42.79 2.96
CA LYS A 225 22.33 43.76 1.86
C LYS A 225 23.65 44.51 1.70
N ASN A 226 24.47 44.53 2.74
CA ASN A 226 25.63 45.40 2.83
C ASN A 226 26.97 44.63 2.81
N CYS A 227 26.96 43.31 2.92
CA CYS A 227 28.15 42.48 2.77
C CYS A 227 27.83 41.06 2.29
N ASP A 228 28.85 40.32 1.84
CA ASP A 228 28.74 38.98 1.26
C ASP A 228 28.59 37.88 2.33
N VAL A 229 27.64 38.06 3.24
CA VAL A 229 27.31 37.07 4.27
C VAL A 229 25.83 36.75 4.23
N SER A 230 25.48 35.50 4.57
CA SER A 230 24.11 35.04 4.59
C SER A 230 23.84 34.20 5.83
N TYR A 231 22.60 34.28 6.32
CA TYR A 231 22.10 33.43 7.38
C TYR A 231 21.26 32.30 6.77
N VAL A 232 21.59 31.05 7.11
CA VAL A 232 20.80 29.88 6.71
C VAL A 232 20.16 29.26 7.94
N GLY A 233 18.84 29.09 7.90
CA GLY A 233 18.06 28.53 9.00
C GLY A 233 17.03 27.51 8.52
N GLN A 234 16.55 26.70 9.45
CA GLN A 234 15.42 25.79 9.22
C GLN A 234 14.20 26.24 10.06
N THR A 235 12.99 25.94 9.59
CA THR A 235 11.75 26.24 10.32
C THR A 235 10.71 25.14 10.11
N SER A 236 10.06 24.71 11.19
CA SER A 236 8.84 23.90 11.13
C SER A 236 7.56 24.73 11.06
N ARG A 237 7.66 26.06 11.23
CA ARG A 237 6.58 27.02 11.04
C ARG A 237 6.57 27.55 9.61
N CYS A 238 5.46 28.16 9.20
CA CYS A 238 5.37 28.85 7.92
C CYS A 238 6.45 29.93 7.79
N VAL A 239 7.08 30.06 6.62
CA VAL A 239 8.16 31.03 6.35
C VAL A 239 7.77 32.44 6.78
N GLN A 240 6.57 32.91 6.45
CA GLN A 240 6.10 34.25 6.83
C GLN A 240 6.11 34.51 8.34
N VAL A 241 5.76 33.48 9.13
CA VAL A 241 5.75 33.55 10.59
C VAL A 241 7.19 33.62 11.08
N ARG A 242 8.08 32.76 10.55
CA ARG A 242 9.51 32.77 10.91
C ARG A 242 10.20 34.09 10.57
N MET A 243 9.89 34.69 9.41
CA MET A 243 10.42 36.01 9.03
C MET A 243 9.92 37.11 9.96
N SER A 244 8.64 37.05 10.34
CA SER A 244 8.06 38.01 11.29
C SER A 244 8.68 37.86 12.67
N GLU A 245 8.97 36.64 13.12
CA GLU A 245 9.71 36.39 14.36
C GLU A 245 11.10 37.00 14.32
N HIS A 246 11.88 36.79 13.25
CA HIS A 246 13.21 37.41 13.10
C HIS A 246 13.14 38.94 13.13
N ARG A 247 12.21 39.55 12.38
CA ARG A 247 12.01 41.01 12.38
C ARG A 247 11.63 41.53 13.76
N ASN A 248 10.69 40.86 14.44
CA ASN A 248 10.26 41.25 15.78
C ASN A 248 11.38 41.05 16.81
N HIS A 249 12.23 40.05 16.64
CA HIS A 249 13.35 39.77 17.54
C HIS A 249 14.43 40.87 17.48
N ILE A 250 14.64 41.48 16.31
CA ILE A 250 15.53 42.64 16.16
C ILE A 250 15.04 43.83 17.02
N ASN A 251 13.72 44.03 17.10
CA ASN A 251 13.12 45.14 17.85
C ASN A 251 13.01 44.88 19.36
N ARG A 252 13.33 43.67 19.84
CA ARG A 252 13.23 43.30 21.25
C ARG A 252 14.60 43.43 21.92
N ASN A 253 14.64 44.09 23.07
CA ASN A 253 15.82 44.16 23.93
C ASN A 253 15.94 42.87 24.77
N THR A 254 16.20 41.74 24.12
CA THR A 254 16.34 40.42 24.77
C THR A 254 17.80 40.08 25.05
N PHE A 255 18.07 39.43 26.19
CA PHE A 255 19.41 38.96 26.59
C PHE A 255 20.01 37.92 25.64
N GLN A 256 19.18 37.20 24.87
CA GLN A 256 19.61 36.29 23.81
C GLN A 256 19.28 36.94 22.47
N SER A 257 20.29 37.40 21.74
CA SER A 257 20.17 37.91 20.37
C SER A 257 20.24 36.77 19.36
N SER A 258 19.48 36.86 18.27
CA SER A 258 19.67 35.94 17.14
C SER A 258 20.94 36.36 16.39
N VAL A 259 21.55 35.44 15.63
CA VAL A 259 22.73 35.74 14.80
C VAL A 259 22.47 36.91 13.84
N ILE A 260 21.24 37.03 13.33
CA ILE A 260 20.81 38.13 12.46
C ILE A 260 20.77 39.46 13.24
N THR A 261 20.20 39.44 14.44
CA THR A 261 20.14 40.60 15.33
C THR A 261 21.54 41.05 15.73
N GLU A 262 22.42 40.12 16.08
CA GLU A 262 23.80 40.41 16.49
C GLU A 262 24.61 41.04 15.35
N HIS A 263 24.54 40.47 14.14
CA HIS A 263 25.19 41.05 12.97
C HIS A 263 24.73 42.48 12.74
N ARG A 264 23.41 42.71 12.74
CA ARG A 264 22.83 44.05 12.55
C ARG A 264 23.28 45.04 13.63
N LEU A 265 23.35 44.63 14.90
CA LEU A 265 23.78 45.50 15.99
C LEU A 265 25.28 45.87 15.89
N GLN A 266 26.12 44.94 15.41
CA GLN A 266 27.57 45.16 15.28
C GLN A 266 27.93 45.99 14.04
N THR A 267 27.24 45.77 12.92
CA THR A 267 27.61 46.35 11.61
C THR A 267 26.65 47.42 11.11
N SER A 268 25.49 47.59 11.74
CA SER A 268 24.38 48.43 11.24
C SER A 268 23.90 48.04 9.83
N HIS A 269 24.10 46.78 9.43
CA HIS A 269 23.68 46.27 8.13
C HIS A 269 22.21 45.80 8.13
N ASP A 270 21.56 45.89 6.97
CA ASP A 270 20.20 45.40 6.74
C ASP A 270 20.19 44.04 6.02
N PHE A 271 19.06 43.33 6.12
CA PHE A 271 18.86 41.99 5.56
C PHE A 271 17.65 41.96 4.62
N ASP A 272 17.67 41.08 3.60
CA ASP A 272 16.57 40.84 2.66
C ASP A 272 15.80 39.54 2.97
#